data_AF-A0A7J4PMK0-F1
#
_entry.id   AF-A0A7J4PMK0-F1
#
_cell.length_a   1.000
_cell.length_b   1.000
_cell.length_c   1.000
_cell.angle_alpha   90.00
_cell.angle_beta   90.00
_cell.angle_gamma   90.00
#
_symmetry.space_group_name_H-M   'P 1'
#
loop_
_entity.id
_entity.type
_entity.pdbx_description
1 polymer ?
#
loop_
_entity_poly.entity_id
_entity_poly.type
_entity_poly.pdbx_seq_one_letter_code
_entity_poly.pdbx_strand_id
1 'polypeptide(L)'
;MNEEEILNLIRTNPEAAISLIEELEAKKEKLEAKKKKLETRKEKLEAIHGSLDLRVEYLEARNRALFIRKEILEAMNGKLDPVSIDLRKRILS
;
A
#
# COMPACT_ATOMS: atom_id res chain seq x y z
N MET A 1 31.62 10.10 16.35
CA MET A 1 32.46 11.21 16.84
C MET A 1 31.63 12.03 17.79
N ASN A 2 32.12 12.21 19.02
CA ASN A 2 31.52 13.14 19.97
C ASN A 2 32.00 14.58 19.68
N GLU A 3 31.41 15.56 20.37
CA GLU A 3 31.69 16.98 20.16
C GLU A 3 33.15 17.34 20.46
N GLU A 4 33.73 16.76 21.51
CA GLU A 4 35.13 16.97 21.91
C GLU A 4 36.13 16.45 20.85
N GLU A 5 35.84 15.32 20.23
CA GLU A 5 36.62 14.75 19.12
C GLU A 5 36.54 15.62 17.87
N ILE A 6 35.37 16.18 17.57
CA ILE A 6 35.18 17.11 16.44
C ILE A 6 36.00 18.38 16.66
N LEU A 7 35.89 18.99 17.84
CA LEU A 7 36.62 20.21 18.19
C LEU A 7 38.13 19.98 18.17
N ASN A 8 38.61 18.84 18.68
CA ASN A 8 40.01 18.49 18.61
C ASN A 8 40.48 18.24 17.16
N LEU A 9 39.67 17.59 16.32
CA LEU A 9 39.98 17.41 14.90
C LEU A 9 40.09 18.76 14.18
N ILE A 10 39.14 19.67 14.39
CA ILE A 10 39.17 21.02 13.79
C ILE A 10 40.43 21.78 14.22
N ARG A 11 40.81 21.69 15.51
CA ARG A 11 41.96 22.40 16.05
C ARG A 11 43.31 21.82 15.59
N THR A 12 43.39 20.51 15.37
CA THR A 12 44.64 19.81 15.05
C THR A 12 44.83 19.57 13.56
N ASN A 13 43.75 19.46 12.79
CA ASN A 13 43.78 19.20 11.35
C ASN A 13 42.48 19.72 10.68
N PRO A 14 42.40 21.03 10.38
CA PRO A 14 41.20 21.64 9.82
C PRO A 14 40.88 21.13 8.40
N GLU A 15 41.88 20.77 7.59
CA GLU A 15 41.66 20.19 6.26
C GLU A 15 40.96 18.84 6.33
N ALA A 16 41.35 17.98 7.27
CA ALA A 16 40.68 16.70 7.50
C ALA A 16 39.24 16.89 8.02
N ALA A 17 39.00 17.92 8.82
CA ALA A 17 37.65 18.27 9.27
C ALA A 17 36.75 18.71 8.09
N ILE A 18 37.25 19.55 7.18
CA ILE A 18 36.53 19.98 5.97
C ILE A 18 36.19 18.76 5.10
N SER A 19 37.17 17.88 4.82
CA SER A 19 36.94 16.68 4.01
C SER A 19 35.89 15.74 4.63
N LEU A 20 35.89 15.59 5.96
CA LEU A 20 34.87 14.82 6.66
C LEU A 20 33.47 15.44 6.52
N ILE A 21 33.36 16.77 6.58
CA ILE A 21 32.10 17.48 6.38
C ILE A 21 31.57 17.24 4.96
N GLU A 22 32.42 17.40 3.94
CA GLU A 22 32.05 17.14 2.54
C GLU A 22 31.58 15.70 2.33
N GLU A 23 32.26 14.71 2.95
CA GLU A 23 31.84 13.32 2.88
C GLU A 23 30.48 13.08 3.55
N LEU A 24 30.23 13.71 4.70
CA LEU A 24 28.95 13.63 5.41
C LEU A 24 27.83 14.30 4.62
N GLU A 25 28.08 15.44 3.99
CA GLU A 25 27.13 16.11 3.10
C GLU A 25 26.76 15.24 1.90
N ALA A 26 27.76 14.66 1.22
CA ALA A 26 27.53 13.73 0.12
C ALA A 26 26.72 12.49 0.56
N LYS A 27 27.01 11.95 1.76
CA LYS A 27 26.22 10.85 2.33
C LYS A 27 24.79 11.28 2.64
N LYS A 28 24.59 12.47 3.17
CA LYS A 28 23.27 13.04 3.46
C LYS A 28 22.45 13.20 2.18
N GLU A 29 23.02 13.76 1.12
CA GLU A 29 22.33 13.89 -0.18
C GLU A 29 21.94 12.53 -0.76
N LYS A 30 22.82 11.54 -0.68
CA LYS A 30 22.53 10.18 -1.11
C LYS A 30 21.39 9.54 -0.31
N LEU A 31 21.31 9.80 0.99
CA LEU A 31 20.21 9.33 1.85
C LEU A 31 18.90 10.02 1.51
N GLU A 32 18.90 11.34 1.29
CA GLU A 32 17.72 12.10 0.85
C GLU A 32 17.19 11.60 -0.50
N ALA A 33 18.08 11.32 -1.46
CA ALA A 33 17.68 10.74 -2.75
C ALA A 33 17.04 9.35 -2.59
N LYS A 34 17.59 8.51 -1.70
CA LYS A 34 16.99 7.20 -1.38
C LYS A 34 15.63 7.35 -0.70
N LYS A 35 15.48 8.31 0.22
CA LYS A 35 14.21 8.60 0.91
C LYS A 35 13.13 8.98 -0.09
N LYS A 36 13.40 9.94 -0.98
CA LYS A 36 12.48 10.34 -2.06
C LYS A 36 12.06 9.15 -2.93
N LYS A 37 13.01 8.29 -3.31
CA LYS A 37 12.71 7.07 -4.09
C LYS A 37 11.79 6.11 -3.34
N LEU A 38 11.97 5.97 -2.02
CA LEU A 38 11.10 5.14 -1.17
C LEU A 38 9.70 5.74 -1.03
N GLU A 39 9.59 7.05 -0.87
CA GLU A 39 8.30 7.77 -0.82
C GLU A 39 7.51 7.55 -2.12
N THR A 40 8.13 7.76 -3.29
CA THR A 40 7.48 7.48 -4.58
C THR A 40 7.06 6.01 -4.73
N ARG A 41 7.85 5.07 -4.19
CA ARG A 41 7.48 3.64 -4.22
C ARG A 41 6.29 3.36 -3.31
N LYS A 42 6.22 4.02 -2.15
CA LYS A 42 5.10 3.90 -1.20
C LYS A 42 3.81 4.39 -1.84
N GLU A 43 3.81 5.57 -2.45
CA GLU A 43 2.64 6.13 -3.16
C GLU A 43 2.12 5.18 -4.26
N LYS A 44 3.03 4.59 -5.04
CA LYS A 44 2.65 3.59 -6.06
C LYS A 44 2.00 2.35 -5.46
N LEU A 45 2.50 1.87 -4.32
CA LEU A 45 1.91 0.72 -3.63
C LEU A 45 0.52 1.05 -3.06
N GLU A 46 0.34 2.24 -2.49
CA GLU A 46 -0.96 2.70 -2.00
C GLU A 46 -1.99 2.80 -3.13
N ALA A 47 -1.59 3.33 -4.30
CA ALA A 47 -2.45 3.36 -5.48
C ALA A 47 -2.85 1.96 -6.00
N ILE A 48 -1.89 1.02 -6.01
CA ILE A 48 -2.17 -0.38 -6.37
C ILE A 48 -3.15 -1.00 -5.37
N HIS A 49 -2.95 -0.75 -4.08
CA HIS A 49 -3.83 -1.28 -3.04
C HIS A 49 -5.27 -0.78 -3.20
N GLY A 50 -5.45 0.53 -3.37
CA GLY A 50 -6.79 1.09 -3.63
C GLY A 50 -7.44 0.54 -4.91
N SER A 51 -6.66 0.30 -5.97
CA SER A 51 -7.18 -0.35 -7.17
C SER A 51 -7.58 -1.81 -6.94
N LEU A 52 -6.88 -2.53 -6.06
CA LEU A 52 -7.23 -3.91 -5.70
C LEU A 52 -8.50 -3.94 -4.85
N ASP A 53 -8.67 -3.02 -3.91
CA ASP A 53 -9.88 -2.93 -3.08
C ASP A 53 -11.13 -2.73 -3.95
N LEU A 54 -11.08 -1.78 -4.89
CA LEU A 54 -12.17 -1.58 -5.87
C LEU A 54 -12.43 -2.84 -6.72
N ARG A 55 -11.39 -3.60 -7.06
CA ARG A 55 -11.53 -4.84 -7.81
C ARG A 55 -12.19 -5.93 -6.98
N VAL A 56 -11.88 -6.02 -5.69
CA VAL A 56 -12.53 -6.93 -4.74
C VAL A 56 -14.01 -6.59 -4.63
N GLU A 57 -14.37 -5.32 -4.38
CA GLU A 57 -15.76 -4.88 -4.30
C GLU A 57 -16.56 -5.22 -5.58
N TYR A 58 -15.96 -4.98 -6.75
CA TYR A 58 -16.55 -5.33 -8.03
C TYR A 58 -16.80 -6.84 -8.17
N LEU A 59 -15.83 -7.68 -7.78
CA LEU A 59 -15.96 -9.13 -7.85
C LEU A 59 -17.00 -9.65 -6.86
N GLU A 60 -17.08 -9.08 -5.66
CA GLU A 60 -18.11 -9.41 -4.68
C GLU A 60 -19.51 -9.08 -5.20
N ALA A 61 -19.71 -7.90 -5.78
CA ALA A 61 -20.98 -7.51 -6.40
C ALA A 61 -21.37 -8.46 -7.54
N ARG A 62 -20.39 -8.85 -8.37
CA ARG A 62 -20.61 -9.81 -9.46
C ARG A 62 -20.96 -11.20 -8.93
N ASN A 63 -20.32 -11.66 -7.86
CA ASN A 63 -20.64 -12.92 -7.22
C ASN A 63 -22.06 -12.92 -6.63
N ARG A 64 -22.48 -11.82 -5.97
CA ARG A 64 -23.87 -11.65 -5.50
C ARG A 64 -24.86 -11.76 -6.66
N ALA A 65 -24.60 -11.07 -7.77
CA ALA A 65 -25.46 -11.12 -8.95
C ALA A 65 -25.54 -12.54 -9.57
N LEU A 66 -24.40 -13.24 -9.65
CA LEU A 66 -24.36 -14.63 -10.13
C LEU A 66 -25.14 -15.57 -9.22
N PHE A 67 -25.02 -15.41 -7.91
CA PHE A 67 -25.77 -16.19 -6.94
C PHE A 67 -27.28 -15.99 -7.12
N ILE A 68 -27.75 -14.74 -7.19
CA ILE A 68 -29.17 -14.43 -7.44
C ILE A 68 -29.66 -15.07 -8.74
N ARG A 69 -28.86 -15.00 -9.82
CA ARG A 69 -29.23 -15.61 -11.10
C ARG A 69 -29.34 -17.13 -11.02
N LYS A 70 -28.43 -17.77 -10.28
CA LYS A 70 -28.48 -19.22 -10.03
C LYS A 70 -29.76 -19.61 -9.30
N GLU A 71 -30.13 -18.88 -8.24
CA GLU A 71 -31.36 -19.14 -7.47
C GLU A 71 -32.62 -19.03 -8.35
N ILE A 72 -32.69 -18.00 -9.21
CA ILE A 72 -33.79 -17.84 -10.18
C ILE A 72 -33.87 -19.07 -11.11
N LEU A 73 -32.74 -19.54 -11.63
CA LEU A 73 -32.70 -20.71 -12.50
C LEU A 73 -33.11 -22.01 -11.77
N GLU A 74 -32.68 -22.18 -10.52
CA GLU A 74 -33.06 -23.34 -9.71
C GLU A 74 -34.56 -23.35 -9.40
N ALA A 75 -35.15 -22.19 -9.13
CA ALA A 75 -36.59 -22.03 -8.94
C ALA A 75 -37.39 -22.31 -10.21
N MET A 76 -36.94 -21.80 -11.36
CA MET A 76 -37.55 -22.12 -12.66
C MET A 76 -37.48 -23.62 -12.98
N ASN A 77 -36.43 -24.30 -12.50
CA ASN A 77 -36.28 -25.75 -12.60
C ASN A 77 -37.02 -26.52 -11.50
N GLY A 78 -37.84 -25.85 -10.67
CA GLY A 78 -38.63 -26.46 -9.60
C GLY A 78 -37.83 -27.00 -8.41
N LYS A 79 -36.56 -26.61 -8.26
CA LYS A 79 -35.67 -27.09 -7.19
C LYS A 79 -35.75 -26.27 -5.89
N LEU A 80 -36.34 -25.07 -5.96
CA LEU A 80 -36.48 -24.12 -4.84
C LEU A 80 -37.88 -23.49 -4.89
N ASP A 81 -38.51 -23.35 -3.71
CA ASP A 81 -39.79 -22.64 -3.58
C ASP A 81 -39.59 -21.11 -3.52
N PRO A 82 -40.62 -20.31 -3.85
CA PRO A 82 -40.51 -18.85 -3.88
C PRO A 82 -40.10 -18.18 -2.56
N VAL A 83 -40.50 -18.74 -1.41
CA VAL A 83 -40.20 -18.17 -0.08
C VAL A 83 -38.71 -18.30 0.23
N SER A 84 -38.11 -19.43 -0.13
CA SER A 84 -36.68 -19.69 0.03
C SER A 84 -35.82 -18.70 -0.77
N ILE A 85 -36.27 -18.29 -1.96
CA ILE A 85 -35.56 -17.33 -2.82
C ILE A 85 -35.57 -15.94 -2.20
N ASP A 86 -36.73 -15.47 -1.75
CA ASP A 86 -36.88 -14.11 -1.22
C ASP A 86 -36.10 -13.93 0.09
N LEU A 87 -36.05 -14.96 0.94
CA LEU A 87 -35.21 -14.96 2.14
C LEU A 87 -33.72 -14.85 1.79
N ARG A 88 -33.23 -15.63 0.83
CA ARG A 88 -31.82 -15.61 0.41
C ARG A 88 -31.43 -14.29 -0.28
N LYS A 89 -32.32 -13.74 -1.11
CA LYS A 89 -32.11 -12.42 -1.73
C LYS A 89 -31.94 -11.32 -0.69
N ARG A 90 -32.76 -11.31 0.36
CA ARG A 90 -32.68 -10.32 1.46
C ARG A 90 -31.42 -10.42 2.29
N ILE A 91 -30.84 -11.62 2.43
CA ILE A 91 -29.58 -11.83 3.16
C ILE A 91 -28.37 -11.38 2.32
N LEU A 92 -28.49 -11.42 1.00
CA LEU A 92 -27.42 -11.13 0.05
C LEU A 92 -27.50 -9.72 -0.55
N SER A 93 -28.55 -8.97 -0.29
CA SER A 93 -28.72 -7.55 -0.64
C SER A 93 -28.11 -6.65 0.41
#